data_AF-A0A7V3RYI9-F1
#
_entry.id   AF-A0A7V3RYI9-F1
#
_cell.length_a   1.000
_cell.length_b   1.000
_cell.length_c   1.000
_cell.angle_alpha   90.00
_cell.angle_beta   90.00
_cell.angle_gamma   90.00
#
_symmetry.space_group_name_H-M   'P 1'
#
loop_
_entity.id
_entity.type
_entity.pdbx_description
1 polymer ?
#
loop_
_entity_poly.entity_id
_entity_poly.type
_entity_poly.pdbx_seq_one_letter_code
_entity_poly.pdbx_strand_id
1 'polypeptide(L)'
;MRQGLLFALMLAGVCLLGPAAKSPGEKIFAQALASWEKRGSLEEAKKAAALFQQAADADPRNEEYFVRLANANYWLGEIIPAEHKKERVEYYMKGEQAALKAMALNGQSVGGNFWAVVNNGRVTELKGILSGSFNFGRCLRCMTTVAAQEPDYYYGGVYRYWGQFIYEMPSMLRSLAQFTLEDSIYFARRSADMHPEFFLNKVYLAQSYLANKQREKARKELRDVINASPTVLSGEEPENRHYQRVAHELYEREFGKEK
;
A
#
# COMPACT_ATOMS: atom_id res chain seq x y z
N MET A 1 -34.29 -25.61 -67.30
CA MET A 1 -32.92 -25.08 -67.41
C MET A 1 -32.95 -23.56 -67.30
N ARG A 2 -32.50 -23.01 -66.17
CA ARG A 2 -31.65 -21.80 -66.05
C ARG A 2 -31.50 -21.45 -64.57
N GLN A 3 -30.40 -21.93 -64.01
CA GLN A 3 -29.80 -21.51 -62.75
C GLN A 3 -29.17 -20.12 -62.93
N GLY A 4 -29.00 -19.37 -61.84
CA GLY A 4 -27.89 -18.41 -61.75
C GLY A 4 -28.13 -17.12 -60.97
N LEU A 5 -27.72 -17.16 -59.69
CA LEU A 5 -27.11 -16.07 -58.91
C LEU A 5 -27.90 -14.76 -58.67
N LEU A 6 -28.36 -14.60 -57.43
CA LEU A 6 -28.43 -13.30 -56.75
C LEU A 6 -27.41 -13.31 -55.61
N PHE A 7 -26.26 -12.71 -55.84
CA PHE A 7 -25.27 -12.41 -54.81
C PHE A 7 -25.70 -11.12 -54.10
N ALA A 8 -26.17 -11.24 -52.85
CA ALA A 8 -26.38 -10.09 -51.98
C ALA A 8 -25.02 -9.67 -51.40
N LEU A 9 -24.49 -8.55 -51.89
CA LEU A 9 -23.33 -7.87 -51.31
C LEU A 9 -23.74 -7.24 -49.97
N MET A 10 -23.50 -7.95 -48.86
CA MET A 10 -23.39 -7.30 -47.54
C MET A 10 -22.05 -6.57 -47.47
N LEU A 11 -22.08 -5.26 -47.64
CA LEU A 11 -20.97 -4.37 -47.25
C LEU A 11 -20.86 -4.36 -45.73
N ALA A 12 -19.98 -5.19 -45.19
CA ALA A 12 -19.50 -5.07 -43.82
C ALA A 12 -18.66 -3.80 -43.71
N GLY A 13 -19.26 -2.72 -43.21
CA GLY A 13 -18.54 -1.51 -42.85
C GLY A 13 -17.64 -1.79 -41.66
N VAL A 14 -16.38 -2.13 -41.91
CA VAL A 14 -15.33 -2.13 -40.90
C VAL A 14 -15.06 -0.66 -40.54
N CYS A 15 -15.74 -0.17 -39.50
CA CYS A 15 -15.36 1.08 -38.85
C CYS A 15 -13.98 0.86 -38.23
N LEU A 16 -12.93 1.31 -38.92
CA LEU A 16 -11.61 1.52 -38.34
C LEU A 16 -11.74 2.62 -37.28
N LEU A 17 -12.13 2.25 -36.07
CA LEU A 17 -12.04 3.12 -34.90
C LEU A 17 -10.54 3.38 -34.67
N GLY A 18 -10.08 4.57 -35.05
CA GLY A 18 -8.79 5.08 -34.60
C GLY A 18 -8.73 5.10 -33.07
N PRO A 19 -7.53 5.13 -32.47
CA PRO A 19 -7.40 5.14 -31.01
C PRO A 19 -8.25 6.28 -30.42
N ALA A 20 -9.18 5.94 -29.53
CA ALA A 20 -10.06 6.90 -28.89
C ALA A 20 -9.23 7.99 -28.18
N ALA A 21 -9.61 9.26 -28.36
CA ALA A 21 -8.94 10.36 -27.69
C ALA A 21 -9.07 10.21 -26.18
N LYS A 22 -7.95 10.33 -25.44
CA LYS A 22 -7.95 10.20 -23.98
C LYS A 22 -8.93 11.20 -23.33
N SER A 23 -9.72 10.72 -22.39
CA SER A 23 -10.64 11.53 -21.60
C SER A 23 -9.87 12.58 -20.77
N PRO A 24 -10.54 13.66 -20.32
CA PRO A 24 -9.92 14.60 -19.39
C PRO A 24 -9.35 13.91 -18.13
N GLY A 25 -10.08 12.94 -17.57
CA GLY A 25 -9.62 12.16 -16.40
C GLY A 25 -8.34 11.37 -16.69
N GLU A 26 -8.25 10.72 -17.85
CA GLU A 26 -7.06 9.95 -18.25
C GLU A 26 -5.83 10.83 -18.45
N LYS A 27 -6.01 12.05 -18.96
CA LYS A 27 -4.91 13.01 -19.11
C LYS A 27 -4.40 13.49 -17.75
N ILE A 28 -5.30 13.80 -16.83
CA ILE A 28 -4.94 14.21 -15.46
C ILE A 28 -4.26 13.05 -14.73
N PHE A 29 -4.79 11.83 -14.87
CA PHE A 29 -4.20 10.64 -14.28
C PHE A 29 -2.77 10.37 -14.76
N ALA A 30 -2.50 10.56 -16.06
CA ALA A 30 -1.13 10.46 -16.59
C ALA A 30 -0.18 11.50 -15.96
N GLN A 31 -0.65 12.72 -15.69
CA GLN A 31 0.13 13.74 -14.98
C GLN A 31 0.35 13.36 -13.51
N ALA A 32 -0.65 12.73 -12.88
CA ALA A 32 -0.56 12.22 -11.52
C ALA A 32 0.54 11.15 -11.43
N LEU A 33 0.56 10.20 -12.37
CA LEU A 33 1.61 9.18 -12.47
C LEU A 33 3.00 9.79 -12.68
N ALA A 34 3.13 10.78 -13.57
CA ALA A 34 4.42 11.46 -13.78
C ALA A 34 4.94 12.19 -12.52
N SER A 35 4.04 12.70 -11.68
CA SER A 35 4.39 13.30 -10.38
C SER A 35 4.69 12.19 -9.35
N TRP A 36 3.97 11.07 -9.40
CA TRP A 36 4.15 9.90 -8.54
C TRP A 36 5.53 9.24 -8.69
N GLU A 37 6.09 9.21 -9.90
CA GLU A 37 7.48 8.74 -10.13
C GLU A 37 8.50 9.55 -9.31
N LYS A 38 8.15 10.79 -8.94
CA LYS A 38 9.00 11.71 -8.17
C LYS A 38 8.60 11.82 -6.70
N ARG A 39 7.73 10.92 -6.21
CA ARG A 39 7.16 10.93 -4.84
C ARG A 39 8.17 10.83 -3.69
N GLY A 40 9.46 10.68 -3.99
CA GLY A 40 10.53 10.84 -3.00
C GLY A 40 10.62 12.28 -2.46
N SER A 41 10.12 13.26 -3.21
CA SER A 41 9.87 14.63 -2.73
C SER A 41 8.46 14.75 -2.16
N LEU A 42 8.33 15.38 -0.99
CA LEU A 42 7.03 15.67 -0.36
C LEU A 42 6.14 16.54 -1.27
N GLU A 43 6.73 17.50 -1.99
CA GLU A 43 5.99 18.36 -2.92
C GLU A 43 5.38 17.56 -4.08
N GLU A 44 6.18 16.69 -4.71
CA GLU A 44 5.71 15.87 -5.83
C GLU A 44 4.72 14.79 -5.37
N ALA A 45 4.89 14.24 -4.17
CA ALA A 45 3.90 13.34 -3.58
C ALA A 45 2.55 14.05 -3.31
N LYS A 46 2.58 15.29 -2.78
CA LYS A 46 1.36 16.10 -2.56
C LYS A 46 0.69 16.43 -3.89
N LYS A 47 1.48 16.80 -4.90
CA LYS A 47 1.00 17.07 -6.26
C LYS A 47 0.38 15.83 -6.91
N ALA A 48 1.02 14.66 -6.78
CA ALA A 48 0.48 13.40 -7.28
C ALA A 48 -0.88 13.08 -6.65
N ALA A 49 -1.00 13.17 -5.31
CA ALA A 49 -2.26 12.95 -4.62
C ALA A 49 -3.37 13.93 -5.06
N ALA A 50 -3.03 15.22 -5.24
CA ALA A 50 -3.97 16.22 -5.74
C ALA A 50 -4.44 15.91 -7.17
N LEU A 51 -3.54 15.47 -8.06
CA LEU A 51 -3.88 15.08 -9.43
C LEU A 51 -4.68 13.77 -9.48
N PHE A 52 -4.38 12.78 -8.63
CA PHE A 52 -5.21 11.58 -8.51
C PHE A 52 -6.63 11.93 -8.05
N GLN A 53 -6.78 12.87 -7.11
CA GLN A 53 -8.09 13.36 -6.69
C GLN A 53 -8.83 14.04 -7.85
N GLN A 54 -8.17 14.93 -8.60
CA GLN A 54 -8.77 15.57 -9.76
C GLN A 54 -9.18 14.56 -10.85
N ALA A 55 -8.38 13.52 -11.08
CA ALA A 55 -8.74 12.44 -12.00
C ALA A 55 -9.98 11.68 -11.51
N ALA A 56 -10.02 11.32 -10.23
CA ALA A 56 -11.17 10.66 -9.60
C ALA A 56 -12.45 11.53 -9.63
N ASP A 57 -12.32 12.86 -9.49
CA ASP A 57 -13.47 13.77 -9.59
C ASP A 57 -13.95 13.92 -11.05
N ALA A 58 -13.04 13.85 -12.02
CA ALA A 58 -13.36 13.91 -13.45
C ALA A 58 -14.01 12.62 -13.98
N ASP A 59 -13.67 11.45 -13.42
CA ASP A 59 -14.33 10.18 -13.70
C ASP A 59 -14.58 9.39 -12.40
N PRO A 60 -15.68 9.68 -11.68
CA PRO A 60 -15.96 9.09 -10.38
C PRO A 60 -16.39 7.62 -10.43
N ARG A 61 -16.42 7.01 -11.62
CA ARG A 61 -16.67 5.57 -11.79
C ARG A 61 -15.40 4.77 -12.01
N ASN A 62 -14.25 5.44 -12.15
CA ASN A 62 -12.98 4.77 -12.35
C ASN A 62 -12.39 4.33 -11.00
N GLU A 63 -12.46 3.03 -10.74
CA GLU A 63 -11.96 2.43 -9.50
C GLU A 63 -10.46 2.69 -9.29
N GLU A 64 -9.64 2.57 -10.34
CA GLU A 64 -8.18 2.70 -10.22
C GLU A 64 -7.79 4.08 -9.71
N TYR A 65 -8.51 5.13 -10.09
CA TYR A 65 -8.20 6.50 -9.66
C TYR A 65 -8.29 6.63 -8.14
N PHE A 66 -9.31 6.00 -7.54
CA PHE A 66 -9.47 5.95 -6.10
C PHE A 66 -8.43 5.06 -5.42
N VAL A 67 -8.05 3.93 -6.03
CA VAL A 67 -6.97 3.06 -5.52
C VAL A 67 -5.63 3.79 -5.49
N ARG A 68 -5.26 4.49 -6.57
CA ARG A 68 -4.01 5.28 -6.63
C ARG A 68 -4.04 6.46 -5.67
N LEU A 69 -5.18 7.14 -5.54
CA LEU A 69 -5.36 8.18 -4.54
C LEU A 69 -5.18 7.63 -3.12
N ALA A 70 -5.71 6.45 -2.82
CA ALA A 70 -5.58 5.82 -1.51
C ALA A 70 -4.12 5.50 -1.16
N ASN A 71 -3.38 4.93 -2.11
CA ASN A 71 -1.94 4.68 -1.98
C ASN A 71 -1.15 5.99 -1.79
N ALA A 72 -1.43 7.01 -2.61
CA ALA A 72 -0.70 8.27 -2.53
C ALA A 72 -0.89 8.99 -1.18
N ASN A 73 -2.10 8.91 -0.62
CA ASN A 73 -2.37 9.42 0.72
C ASN A 73 -1.72 8.59 1.82
N TYR A 74 -1.67 7.26 1.69
CA TYR A 74 -0.88 6.41 2.59
C TYR A 74 0.59 6.83 2.59
N TRP A 75 1.19 6.96 1.41
CA TRP A 75 2.59 7.36 1.27
C TRP A 75 2.88 8.74 1.88
N LEU A 76 1.99 9.71 1.67
CA LEU A 76 2.10 11.03 2.32
C LEU A 76 2.09 10.91 3.85
N GLY A 77 1.25 10.04 4.41
CA GLY A 77 1.27 9.73 5.84
C GLY A 77 2.60 9.13 6.32
N GLU A 78 3.30 8.36 5.48
CA GLU A 78 4.61 7.78 5.81
C GLU A 78 5.74 8.82 5.76
N ILE A 79 5.79 9.67 4.73
CA ILE A 79 6.94 10.58 4.52
C ILE A 79 6.84 11.90 5.26
N ILE A 80 5.65 12.28 5.75
CA ILE A 80 5.49 13.46 6.60
C ILE A 80 6.16 13.20 7.96
N PRO A 81 6.98 14.14 8.48
CA PRO A 81 7.69 13.97 9.74
C PRO A 81 6.78 13.57 10.91
N ALA A 82 7.31 12.73 11.81
CA ALA A 82 6.53 12.09 12.87
C ALA A 82 5.90 13.08 13.86
N GLU A 83 6.53 14.24 14.06
CA GLU A 83 6.03 15.35 14.88
C GLU A 83 4.74 15.98 14.31
N HIS A 84 4.49 15.87 13.00
CA HIS A 84 3.29 16.37 12.35
C HIS A 84 2.14 15.34 12.37
N LYS A 85 1.94 14.72 13.54
CA LYS A 85 0.97 13.64 13.76
C LYS A 85 -0.43 13.93 13.21
N LYS A 86 -0.94 15.15 13.39
CA LYS A 86 -2.28 15.54 12.91
C LYS A 86 -2.37 15.50 11.38
N GLU A 87 -1.36 16.04 10.69
CA GLU A 87 -1.31 16.04 9.22
C GLU A 87 -1.21 14.61 8.68
N ARG A 88 -0.37 13.76 9.28
CA ARG A 88 -0.27 12.34 8.93
C ARG A 88 -1.61 11.62 9.02
N VAL A 89 -2.31 11.80 10.14
CA VAL A 89 -3.66 11.26 10.36
C VAL A 89 -4.64 11.73 9.29
N GLU A 90 -4.62 13.01 8.92
CA GLU A 90 -5.51 13.55 7.89
C GLU A 90 -5.26 12.88 6.53
N TYR A 91 -4.00 12.64 6.16
CA TYR A 91 -3.66 11.91 4.93
C TYR A 91 -4.14 10.46 5.00
N TYR A 92 -3.86 9.71 6.06
CA TYR A 92 -4.37 8.34 6.16
C TYR A 92 -5.91 8.28 6.11
N MET A 93 -6.61 9.23 6.74
CA MET A 93 -8.08 9.29 6.66
C MET A 93 -8.57 9.57 5.22
N LYS A 94 -7.91 10.45 4.47
CA LYS A 94 -8.20 10.65 3.04
C LYS A 94 -7.95 9.38 2.23
N GLY A 95 -6.87 8.66 2.55
CA GLY A 95 -6.54 7.39 1.91
C GLY A 95 -7.59 6.31 2.17
N GLU A 96 -8.04 6.16 3.41
CA GLU A 96 -9.14 5.27 3.79
C GLU A 96 -10.42 5.63 3.02
N GLN A 97 -10.79 6.92 2.96
CA GLN A 97 -11.99 7.37 2.24
C GLN A 97 -11.93 7.07 0.74
N ALA A 98 -10.78 7.30 0.10
CA ALA A 98 -10.60 6.97 -1.31
C ALA A 98 -10.73 5.45 -1.54
N ALA A 99 -10.09 4.63 -0.71
CA ALA A 99 -10.19 3.18 -0.81
C ALA A 99 -11.63 2.67 -0.59
N LEU A 100 -12.38 3.26 0.35
CA LEU A 100 -13.79 2.93 0.56
C LEU A 100 -14.65 3.29 -0.66
N LYS A 101 -14.34 4.37 -1.39
CA LYS A 101 -15.00 4.69 -2.67
C LYS A 101 -14.68 3.63 -3.73
N ALA A 102 -13.42 3.19 -3.85
CA ALA A 102 -13.06 2.09 -4.74
C ALA A 102 -13.85 0.81 -4.42
N MET A 103 -13.96 0.45 -3.13
CA MET A 103 -14.75 -0.69 -2.68
C MET A 103 -16.25 -0.55 -2.98
N ALA A 104 -16.80 0.68 -2.91
CA ALA A 104 -18.20 0.92 -3.23
C ALA A 104 -18.50 0.76 -4.73
N LEU A 105 -17.53 1.09 -5.60
CA LEU A 105 -17.62 0.85 -7.04
C LEU A 105 -17.45 -0.63 -7.38
N ASN A 106 -16.50 -1.29 -6.73
CA ASN A 106 -16.19 -2.69 -6.90
C ASN A 106 -15.84 -3.33 -5.55
N GLY A 107 -16.77 -4.10 -4.99
CA GLY A 107 -16.58 -4.78 -3.70
C GLY A 107 -15.42 -5.78 -3.69
N GLN A 108 -14.99 -6.27 -4.85
CA GLN A 108 -13.84 -7.17 -5.01
C GLN A 108 -12.54 -6.43 -5.34
N SER A 109 -12.53 -5.09 -5.40
CA SER A 109 -11.32 -4.29 -5.66
C SER A 109 -10.20 -4.69 -4.70
N VAL A 110 -9.13 -5.28 -5.24
CA VAL A 110 -7.96 -5.71 -4.45
C VAL A 110 -7.33 -4.50 -3.76
N GLY A 111 -7.06 -3.43 -4.53
CA GLY A 111 -6.49 -2.20 -4.00
C GLY A 111 -7.42 -1.47 -3.04
N GLY A 112 -8.73 -1.40 -3.33
CA GLY A 112 -9.71 -0.78 -2.44
C GLY A 112 -9.79 -1.50 -1.09
N ASN A 113 -9.89 -2.83 -1.09
CA ASN A 113 -9.91 -3.61 0.14
C ASN A 113 -8.58 -3.47 0.93
N PHE A 114 -7.44 -3.55 0.26
CA PHE A 114 -6.13 -3.43 0.91
C PHE A 114 -5.93 -2.04 1.54
N TRP A 115 -6.06 -0.99 0.73
CA TRP A 115 -5.74 0.36 1.18
C TRP A 115 -6.73 0.91 2.20
N ALA A 116 -7.98 0.43 2.23
CA ALA A 116 -8.96 0.86 3.23
C ALA A 116 -8.51 0.48 4.64
N VAL A 117 -8.03 -0.74 4.82
CA VAL A 117 -7.66 -1.25 6.15
C VAL A 117 -6.22 -0.90 6.52
N VAL A 118 -5.31 -0.76 5.55
CA VAL A 118 -3.93 -0.28 5.79
C VAL A 118 -3.95 1.16 6.27
N ASN A 119 -4.67 2.06 5.59
CA ASN A 119 -4.81 3.45 6.04
C ASN A 119 -5.51 3.54 7.40
N ASN A 120 -6.61 2.80 7.61
CA ASN A 120 -7.30 2.77 8.89
C ASN A 120 -6.42 2.24 10.04
N GLY A 121 -5.57 1.25 9.75
CA GLY A 121 -4.57 0.74 10.68
C GLY A 121 -3.62 1.84 11.16
N ARG A 122 -3.06 2.63 10.24
CA ARG A 122 -2.18 3.76 10.58
C ARG A 122 -2.91 4.87 11.36
N VAL A 123 -4.16 5.17 11.02
CA VAL A 123 -4.99 6.08 11.84
C VAL A 123 -5.13 5.56 13.26
N THR A 124 -5.42 4.27 13.41
CA THR A 124 -5.62 3.61 14.71
C THR A 124 -4.32 3.58 15.53
N GLU A 125 -3.19 3.29 14.90
CA GLU A 125 -1.87 3.34 15.54
C GLU A 125 -1.57 4.74 16.08
N LEU A 126 -1.78 5.79 15.28
CA LEU A 126 -1.51 7.15 15.69
C LEU A 126 -2.51 7.66 16.74
N LYS A 127 -3.81 7.37 16.60
CA LYS A 127 -4.84 7.82 17.57
C LYS A 127 -4.93 6.94 18.82
N GLY A 128 -4.34 5.75 18.78
CA GLY A 128 -4.51 4.69 19.77
C GLY A 128 -5.75 3.85 19.50
N ILE A 129 -5.69 2.58 19.86
CA ILE A 129 -6.75 1.59 19.60
C ILE A 129 -8.07 1.91 20.32
N LEU A 130 -8.02 2.65 21.43
CA LEU A 130 -9.20 3.10 22.19
C LEU A 130 -9.95 4.26 21.53
N SER A 131 -9.46 4.80 20.42
CA SER A 131 -10.16 5.86 19.67
C SER A 131 -11.44 5.38 18.99
N GLY A 132 -11.67 4.06 18.93
CA GLY A 132 -12.87 3.46 18.32
C GLY A 132 -12.86 3.47 16.79
N SER A 133 -11.77 3.90 16.14
CA SER A 133 -11.66 3.94 14.67
C SER A 133 -11.46 2.58 14.02
N PHE A 134 -11.09 1.56 14.81
CA PHE A 134 -10.70 0.26 14.29
C PHE A 134 -11.89 -0.69 14.15
N ASN A 135 -12.07 -1.25 12.96
CA ASN A 135 -13.11 -2.24 12.68
C ASN A 135 -12.48 -3.58 12.29
N PHE A 136 -12.32 -4.47 13.28
CA PHE A 136 -11.69 -5.79 13.07
C PHE A 136 -12.44 -6.65 12.05
N GLY A 137 -13.77 -6.64 12.07
CA GLY A 137 -14.59 -7.40 11.11
C GLY A 137 -14.37 -6.95 9.66
N ARG A 138 -14.23 -5.64 9.43
CA ARG A 138 -13.84 -5.09 8.12
C ARG A 138 -12.42 -5.52 7.75
N CYS A 139 -11.48 -5.44 8.70
CA CYS A 139 -10.09 -5.86 8.47
C CYS A 139 -10.00 -7.31 7.99
N LEU A 140 -10.66 -8.23 8.70
CA LEU A 140 -10.68 -9.64 8.33
C LEU A 140 -11.27 -9.85 6.93
N ARG A 141 -12.46 -9.28 6.66
CA ARG A 141 -13.09 -9.42 5.34
C ARG A 141 -12.21 -8.88 4.21
N CYS A 142 -11.71 -7.65 4.34
CA CYS A 142 -10.91 -7.02 3.31
C CYS A 142 -9.61 -7.78 3.04
N MET A 143 -8.87 -8.16 4.09
CA MET A 143 -7.62 -8.91 3.92
C MET A 143 -7.85 -10.32 3.38
N THR A 144 -8.95 -10.99 3.73
CA THR A 144 -9.35 -12.26 3.11
C THR A 144 -9.67 -12.07 1.63
N THR A 145 -10.39 -11.01 1.25
CA THR A 145 -10.68 -10.69 -0.17
C THR A 145 -9.41 -10.44 -0.97
N VAL A 146 -8.43 -9.73 -0.41
CA VAL A 146 -7.12 -9.51 -1.06
C VAL A 146 -6.37 -10.83 -1.17
N ALA A 147 -6.24 -11.59 -0.07
CA ALA A 147 -5.50 -12.85 -0.04
C ALA A 147 -6.04 -13.90 -1.01
N ALA A 148 -7.36 -13.95 -1.21
CA ALA A 148 -8.00 -14.89 -2.11
C ALA A 148 -7.77 -14.58 -3.60
N GLN A 149 -7.52 -13.31 -3.94
CA GLN A 149 -7.34 -12.86 -5.32
C GLN A 149 -5.87 -12.68 -5.67
N GLU A 150 -5.15 -11.91 -4.85
CA GLU A 150 -3.76 -11.53 -5.05
C GLU A 150 -3.01 -11.59 -3.70
N PRO A 151 -2.61 -12.80 -3.23
CA PRO A 151 -1.90 -12.96 -1.96
C PRO A 151 -0.54 -12.26 -1.92
N ASP A 152 -0.01 -11.94 -3.10
CA ASP A 152 1.25 -11.23 -3.30
C ASP A 152 1.10 -9.70 -3.38
N TYR A 153 -0.14 -9.20 -3.33
CA TYR A 153 -0.44 -7.79 -3.56
C TYR A 153 0.43 -6.85 -2.72
N TYR A 154 0.99 -5.85 -3.40
CA TYR A 154 1.87 -4.85 -2.80
C TYR A 154 3.05 -5.47 -2.03
N TYR A 155 3.76 -6.39 -2.70
CA TYR A 155 4.99 -7.02 -2.22
C TYR A 155 4.78 -7.82 -0.92
N GLY A 156 3.80 -8.73 -0.94
CA GLY A 156 3.42 -9.53 0.23
C GLY A 156 2.68 -8.71 1.31
N GLY A 157 1.93 -7.70 0.90
CA GLY A 157 1.25 -6.74 1.77
C GLY A 157 0.29 -7.37 2.77
N VAL A 158 -0.39 -8.47 2.41
CA VAL A 158 -1.31 -9.17 3.32
C VAL A 158 -0.56 -9.75 4.52
N TYR A 159 0.55 -10.44 4.27
CA TYR A 159 1.38 -10.99 5.35
C TYR A 159 1.99 -9.87 6.18
N ARG A 160 2.51 -8.82 5.52
CA ARG A 160 3.05 -7.65 6.21
C ARG A 160 2.02 -6.99 7.13
N TYR A 161 0.77 -6.84 6.65
CA TYR A 161 -0.32 -6.25 7.44
C TYR A 161 -0.60 -7.07 8.70
N TRP A 162 -0.75 -8.39 8.60
CA TRP A 162 -1.04 -9.23 9.77
C TRP A 162 0.13 -9.28 10.77
N GLY A 163 1.37 -9.29 10.27
CA GLY A 163 2.55 -9.17 11.12
C GLY A 163 2.52 -7.87 11.92
N GLN A 164 2.37 -6.73 11.23
CA GLN A 164 2.33 -5.43 11.91
C GLN A 164 1.13 -5.28 12.84
N PHE A 165 -0.05 -5.78 12.44
CA PHE A 165 -1.24 -5.76 13.27
C PHE A 165 -0.99 -6.45 14.62
N ILE A 166 -0.43 -7.66 14.62
CA ILE A 166 -0.14 -8.40 15.85
C ILE A 166 0.98 -7.73 16.67
N TYR A 167 2.00 -7.18 16.01
CA TYR A 167 3.07 -6.42 16.67
C TYR A 167 2.53 -5.22 17.47
N GLU A 168 1.70 -4.39 16.84
CA GLU A 168 1.16 -3.13 17.40
C GLU A 168 0.10 -3.35 18.50
N MET A 169 -0.50 -4.55 18.57
CA MET A 169 -1.48 -4.83 19.61
C MET A 169 -0.88 -4.68 21.01
N PRO A 170 -1.56 -3.94 21.91
CA PRO A 170 -1.22 -3.94 23.33
C PRO A 170 -1.14 -5.37 23.87
N SER A 171 -0.16 -5.66 24.73
CA SER A 171 0.12 -7.01 25.23
C SER A 171 -1.11 -7.73 25.81
N MET A 172 -1.95 -7.01 26.57
CA MET A 172 -3.20 -7.52 27.12
C MET A 172 -4.18 -7.99 26.03
N LEU A 173 -4.39 -7.17 24.99
CA LEU A 173 -5.30 -7.49 23.89
C LEU A 173 -4.76 -8.64 23.03
N ARG A 174 -3.45 -8.64 22.78
CA ARG A 174 -2.78 -9.73 22.06
C ARG A 174 -2.95 -11.06 22.77
N SER A 175 -2.76 -11.10 24.09
CA SER A 175 -2.99 -12.30 24.91
C SER A 175 -4.46 -12.74 24.90
N LEU A 176 -5.41 -11.81 25.01
CA LEU A 176 -6.85 -12.12 24.98
C LEU A 176 -7.27 -12.73 23.63
N ALA A 177 -6.70 -12.22 22.54
CA ALA A 177 -6.92 -12.74 21.20
C ALA A 177 -6.11 -14.02 20.88
N GLN A 178 -5.35 -14.55 21.84
CA GLN A 178 -4.49 -15.73 21.69
C GLN A 178 -3.42 -15.58 20.59
N PHE A 179 -2.97 -14.35 20.33
CA PHE A 179 -1.83 -14.09 19.48
C PHE A 179 -0.54 -13.93 20.31
N THR A 180 0.59 -14.21 19.68
CA THR A 180 1.93 -14.10 20.25
C THR A 180 2.83 -13.23 19.38
N LEU A 181 3.98 -12.81 19.91
CA LEU A 181 5.00 -12.17 19.09
C LEU A 181 5.64 -13.12 18.06
N GLU A 182 5.56 -14.44 18.26
CA GLU A 182 6.00 -15.41 17.26
C GLU A 182 5.05 -15.42 16.06
N ASP A 183 3.74 -15.22 16.25
CA ASP A 183 2.80 -15.06 15.14
C ASP A 183 3.12 -13.81 14.31
N SER A 184 3.44 -12.69 14.99
CA SER A 184 3.93 -11.48 14.34
C SER A 184 5.18 -11.75 13.49
N ILE A 185 6.16 -12.45 14.07
CA ILE A 185 7.39 -12.84 13.38
C ILE A 185 7.10 -13.75 12.19
N TYR A 186 6.19 -14.72 12.32
CA TYR A 186 5.82 -15.63 11.24
C TYR A 186 5.31 -14.85 10.03
N PHE A 187 4.33 -13.95 10.24
CA PHE A 187 3.75 -13.15 9.17
C PHE A 187 4.75 -12.16 8.57
N ALA A 188 5.50 -11.43 9.40
CA ALA A 188 6.51 -10.48 8.93
C ALA A 188 7.62 -11.20 8.15
N ARG A 189 8.07 -12.37 8.63
CA ARG A 189 9.07 -13.20 7.94
C ARG A 189 8.55 -13.66 6.60
N ARG A 190 7.29 -14.10 6.50
CA ARG A 190 6.70 -14.53 5.24
C ARG A 190 6.75 -13.42 4.19
N SER A 191 6.42 -12.17 4.56
CA SER A 191 6.53 -11.03 3.65
C SER A 191 7.98 -10.72 3.24
N ALA A 192 8.92 -10.81 4.17
CA ALA A 192 10.34 -10.54 3.90
C ALA A 192 11.03 -11.64 3.08
N ASP A 193 10.58 -12.89 3.20
CA ASP A 193 11.08 -14.01 2.40
C ASP A 193 10.51 -13.96 0.97
N MET A 194 9.27 -13.47 0.79
CA MET A 194 8.63 -13.31 -0.52
C MET A 194 9.21 -12.13 -1.30
N HIS A 195 9.35 -10.97 -0.63
CA HIS A 195 9.86 -9.74 -1.23
C HIS A 195 10.91 -9.07 -0.34
N PRO A 196 12.13 -9.63 -0.27
CA PRO A 196 13.23 -9.03 0.47
C PRO A 196 13.69 -7.68 -0.10
N GLU A 197 13.42 -7.42 -1.37
CA GLU A 197 13.76 -6.20 -2.10
C GLU A 197 12.86 -5.00 -1.77
N PHE A 198 11.71 -5.22 -1.13
CA PHE A 198 10.85 -4.17 -0.58
C PHE A 198 11.17 -3.98 0.90
N PHE A 199 12.02 -2.99 1.21
CA PHE A 199 12.72 -2.89 2.50
C PHE A 199 11.82 -2.82 3.73
N LEU A 200 10.59 -2.30 3.58
CA LEU A 200 9.59 -2.28 4.65
C LEU A 200 9.38 -3.66 5.30
N ASN A 201 9.39 -4.73 4.50
CA ASN A 201 9.19 -6.09 4.99
C ASN A 201 10.24 -6.49 6.03
N LYS A 202 11.51 -6.21 5.74
CA LYS A 202 12.63 -6.49 6.65
C LYS A 202 12.64 -5.56 7.86
N VAL A 203 12.23 -4.30 7.69
CA VAL A 203 12.11 -3.35 8.81
C VAL A 203 11.07 -3.83 9.83
N TYR A 204 9.88 -4.23 9.38
CA TYR A 204 8.83 -4.75 10.28
C TYR A 204 9.19 -6.10 10.90
N LEU A 205 9.91 -6.95 10.15
CA LEU A 205 10.48 -8.18 10.72
C LEU A 205 11.49 -7.88 11.85
N ALA A 206 12.37 -6.89 11.65
CA ALA A 206 13.32 -6.48 12.67
C ALA A 206 12.62 -5.92 13.93
N GLN A 207 11.58 -5.11 13.76
CA GLN A 207 10.75 -4.61 14.87
C GLN A 207 10.14 -5.76 15.67
N SER A 208 9.57 -6.75 14.98
CA SER A 208 9.00 -7.95 15.62
C SER A 208 10.07 -8.75 16.39
N TYR A 209 11.28 -8.90 15.83
CA TYR A 209 12.39 -9.53 16.52
C TYR A 209 12.84 -8.78 17.78
N LEU A 210 12.94 -7.44 17.72
CA LEU A 210 13.29 -6.62 18.87
C LEU A 210 12.28 -6.79 20.00
N ALA A 211 10.98 -6.70 19.69
CA ALA A 211 9.91 -6.89 20.67
C ALA A 211 9.97 -8.30 21.30
N ASN A 212 10.33 -9.32 20.52
CA ASN A 212 10.49 -10.69 21.00
C ASN A 212 11.90 -10.99 21.55
N LYS A 213 12.71 -9.95 21.84
CA LYS A 213 14.06 -10.05 22.40
C LYS A 213 15.09 -10.82 21.55
N GLN A 214 14.81 -11.05 20.26
CA GLN A 214 15.72 -11.71 19.32
C GLN A 214 16.66 -10.68 18.66
N ARG A 215 17.46 -9.98 19.48
CA ARG A 215 18.26 -8.80 19.07
C ARG A 215 19.20 -9.04 17.89
N GLU A 216 19.93 -10.16 17.86
CA GLU A 216 20.87 -10.43 16.75
C GLU A 216 20.16 -10.65 15.41
N LYS A 217 18.97 -11.26 15.41
CA LYS A 217 18.18 -11.39 14.18
C LYS A 217 17.69 -10.04 13.69
N ALA A 218 17.22 -9.17 14.59
CA ALA A 218 16.84 -7.81 14.24
C ALA A 218 18.02 -7.02 13.66
N ARG A 219 19.19 -7.09 14.32
CA ARG A 219 20.43 -6.46 13.86
C ARG A 219 20.77 -6.88 12.44
N LYS A 220 20.68 -8.18 12.14
CA LYS A 220 20.95 -8.72 10.80
C LYS A 220 20.00 -8.10 9.77
N GLU A 221 18.68 -8.16 9.99
CA GLU A 221 17.72 -7.63 9.01
C GLU A 221 17.88 -6.13 8.78
N LEU A 222 18.19 -5.35 9.82
CA LEU A 222 18.45 -3.91 9.67
C LEU A 222 19.73 -3.63 8.88
N ARG A 223 20.83 -4.36 9.15
CA ARG A 223 22.06 -4.24 8.38
C ARG A 223 21.86 -4.63 6.91
N ASP A 224 21.08 -5.67 6.65
CA ASP A 224 20.75 -6.07 5.28
C ASP A 224 20.07 -4.92 4.52
N VAL A 225 19.10 -4.22 5.16
CA VAL A 225 18.42 -3.06 4.57
C VAL A 225 19.36 -1.85 4.42
N ILE A 226 20.16 -1.54 5.45
CA ILE A 226 21.07 -0.38 5.45
C ILE A 226 22.12 -0.51 4.32
N ASN A 227 22.60 -1.71 4.05
CA ASN A 227 23.66 -1.95 3.07
C ASN A 227 23.15 -2.25 1.65
N ALA A 228 21.86 -2.51 1.47
CA ALA A 228 21.29 -2.82 0.16
C ALA A 228 21.14 -1.57 -0.72
N SER A 229 21.23 -1.75 -2.04
CA SER A 229 20.92 -0.66 -2.98
C SER A 229 19.42 -0.36 -2.93
N PRO A 230 18.98 0.89 -2.72
CA PRO A 230 17.55 1.21 -2.73
C PRO A 230 16.90 1.05 -4.12
N THR A 231 17.70 0.91 -5.18
CA THR A 231 17.25 0.67 -6.57
C THR A 231 17.09 -0.81 -6.91
N VAL A 232 17.19 -1.71 -5.92
CA VAL A 232 17.05 -3.15 -6.15
C VAL A 232 15.65 -3.52 -6.66
N LEU A 233 14.63 -2.73 -6.32
CA LEU A 233 13.26 -2.86 -6.78
C LEU A 233 12.90 -1.64 -7.64
N SER A 234 12.82 -1.85 -8.95
CA SER A 234 12.52 -0.80 -9.92
C SER A 234 11.17 -0.14 -9.64
N GLY A 235 11.16 1.19 -9.56
CA GLY A 235 9.94 2.00 -9.35
C GLY A 235 9.59 2.25 -7.89
N GLU A 236 10.20 1.51 -6.95
CA GLU A 236 10.00 1.64 -5.50
C GLU A 236 11.22 2.21 -4.78
N GLU A 237 12.15 2.84 -5.53
CA GLU A 237 13.27 3.57 -4.97
C GLU A 237 12.88 4.60 -3.87
N PRO A 238 11.78 5.38 -4.00
CA PRO A 238 11.38 6.32 -2.95
C PRO A 238 11.08 5.62 -1.61
N GLU A 239 10.29 4.55 -1.64
CA GLU A 239 9.93 3.70 -0.50
C GLU A 239 11.17 3.08 0.11
N ASN A 240 12.01 2.44 -0.71
CA ASN A 240 13.22 1.81 -0.23
C ASN A 240 14.20 2.82 0.40
N ARG A 241 14.37 4.02 -0.18
CA ARG A 241 15.17 5.08 0.46
C ARG A 241 14.58 5.53 1.80
N HIS A 242 13.26 5.65 1.90
CA HIS A 242 12.61 5.99 3.15
C HIS A 242 12.84 4.91 4.21
N TYR A 243 12.54 3.65 3.90
CA TYR A 243 12.68 2.55 4.86
C TYR A 243 14.14 2.19 5.17
N GLN A 244 15.09 2.52 4.29
CA GLN A 244 16.51 2.48 4.61
C GLN A 244 16.89 3.49 5.69
N ARG A 245 16.36 4.72 5.65
CA ARG A 245 16.53 5.71 6.74
C ARG A 245 15.90 5.24 8.04
N VAL A 246 14.66 4.73 7.97
CA VAL A 246 13.96 4.15 9.14
C VAL A 246 14.78 3.00 9.75
N ALA A 247 15.35 2.13 8.91
CA ALA A 247 16.21 1.04 9.37
C ALA A 247 17.47 1.56 10.07
N HIS A 248 18.11 2.60 9.52
CA HIS A 248 19.28 3.22 10.12
C HIS A 248 18.97 3.87 11.47
N GLU A 249 17.89 4.65 11.56
CA GLU A 249 17.44 5.27 12.82
C GLU A 249 17.11 4.22 13.88
N LEU A 250 16.42 3.15 13.49
CA LEU A 250 16.13 2.02 14.37
C LEU A 250 17.41 1.31 14.82
N TYR A 251 18.36 1.10 13.91
CA TYR A 251 19.64 0.48 14.23
C TYR A 251 20.44 1.31 15.24
N GLU A 252 20.57 2.63 15.02
CA GLU A 252 21.31 3.52 15.92
C GLU A 252 20.65 3.60 17.30
N ARG A 253 19.32 3.66 17.36
CA ARG A 253 18.58 3.66 18.63
C ARG A 253 18.83 2.40 19.46
N GLU A 254 18.82 1.24 18.82
CA GLU A 254 18.89 -0.05 19.49
C GLU A 254 20.32 -0.53 19.73
N PHE A 255 21.27 -0.21 18.84
CA PHE A 255 22.62 -0.81 18.81
C PHE A 255 23.76 0.22 18.78
N GLY A 256 23.49 1.51 18.60
CA GLY A 256 24.53 2.54 18.41
C GLY A 256 25.45 2.77 19.62
N LYS A 257 25.00 2.36 20.82
CA LYS A 257 25.76 2.48 22.08
C LYS A 257 26.62 1.25 22.40
N GLU A 258 26.59 0.21 21.57
CA GLU A 258 27.35 -1.03 21.80
C GLU A 258 28.80 -0.96 21.28
N LYS A 259 29.39 0.25 21.24
CA LYS A 259 30.79 0.50 20.84
C LYS A 259 31.71 0.56 22.05
#